data_AF-A0A399ZYW3-F1
#
_entry.id   AF-A0A399ZYW3-F1
#
_cell.length_a   1.000
_cell.length_b   1.000
_cell.length_c   1.000
_cell.angle_alpha   90.00
_cell.angle_beta   90.00
_cell.angle_gamma   90.00
#
_symmetry.space_group_name_H-M   'P 1'
#
loop_
_entity.id
_entity.type
_entity.pdbx_description
1 polymer ?
#
loop_
_entity_poly.entity_id
_entity_poly.type
_entity_poly.pdbx_seq_one_letter_code
_entity_poly.pdbx_strand_id
1 'polypeptide(L)'
;IIETLAPRPRLWYYPEANQHSALIMTSDDDWSTIEQFEALLAGLRQRQATCTFYVVPETKINCDLMKRWEEDGHTFSVHPALEADVKRELAKDEPQSAQVAAMLRNNVERHRAEHGRPAQTIRQHAVRWLGYVEAARILADLGVAMELNYISVHPFSLGYMAGSGRPLRFVDTDGALIDCYQQPTMWTEEVLIHPRFVFSFKWTVERALQEVDRMVREATATFYTPITINSHPVSFATYSSPLIEGTWDRALAAGMPILSPDRWLVWTRARNAVRIEWDGRTCTIHTPQALATLTVLLPPGIVPADEPIRQESLWGCDYHSLKLTSLDAGERRTVELHRVDQT
;
A
#
# COMPACT_ATOMS: atom_id res chain seq x y z
N ILE A 1 -29.26 0.91 -2.09
CA ILE A 1 -30.07 1.37 -0.93
C ILE A 1 -29.54 2.69 -0.37
N ILE A 2 -28.29 2.80 0.11
CA ILE A 2 -27.78 4.10 0.61
C ILE A 2 -27.74 5.17 -0.49
N GLU A 3 -27.22 4.84 -1.68
CA GLU A 3 -27.10 5.80 -2.78
C GLU A 3 -28.45 6.22 -3.39
N THR A 4 -29.49 5.39 -3.22
CA THR A 4 -30.84 5.65 -3.75
C THR A 4 -31.75 6.34 -2.73
N LEU A 5 -31.57 6.10 -1.42
CA LEU A 5 -32.43 6.65 -0.37
C LEU A 5 -31.86 7.91 0.28
N ALA A 6 -30.53 8.07 0.29
CA ALA A 6 -29.86 9.22 0.86
C ALA A 6 -28.52 9.48 0.13
N PRO A 7 -28.57 9.88 -1.15
CA PRO A 7 -27.37 10.20 -1.91
C PRO A 7 -26.56 11.30 -1.19
N ARG A 8 -25.26 11.06 -1.00
CA ARG A 8 -24.34 11.98 -0.33
C ARG A 8 -23.03 12.09 -1.12
N PRO A 9 -22.36 13.25 -1.10
CA PRO A 9 -21.00 13.38 -1.57
C PRO A 9 -20.07 12.36 -0.87
N ARG A 10 -19.12 11.79 -1.61
CA ARG A 10 -18.18 10.78 -1.09
C ARG A 10 -16.77 11.10 -1.57
N LEU A 11 -15.77 10.85 -0.73
CA LEU A 11 -14.39 10.97 -1.17
C LEU A 11 -14.08 9.88 -2.19
N TRP A 12 -13.58 10.27 -3.36
CA TRP A 12 -12.94 9.31 -4.25
C TRP A 12 -11.69 8.74 -3.59
N TYR A 13 -11.29 7.59 -4.06
CA TYR A 13 -10.22 6.77 -3.50
C TYR A 13 -8.80 7.28 -3.73
N TYR A 14 -8.61 7.96 -4.84
CA TYR A 14 -7.33 8.45 -5.34
C TYR A 14 -7.39 9.96 -5.51
N PRO A 15 -6.25 10.64 -5.71
CA PRO A 15 -6.23 12.08 -5.90
C PRO A 15 -7.15 12.54 -7.03
N GLU A 16 -7.20 11.80 -8.13
CA GLU A 16 -7.97 12.13 -9.34
C GLU A 16 -9.02 11.06 -9.67
N ALA A 17 -10.15 11.49 -10.25
CA ALA A 17 -11.24 10.60 -10.63
C ALA A 17 -10.84 9.56 -11.69
N ASN A 18 -10.00 9.94 -12.66
CA ASN A 18 -9.49 9.06 -13.70
C ASN A 18 -8.41 8.07 -13.20
N GLN A 19 -7.90 8.24 -11.98
CA GLN A 19 -7.02 7.27 -11.37
C GLN A 19 -7.86 6.19 -10.70
N HIS A 20 -7.83 4.99 -11.27
CA HIS A 20 -8.67 3.88 -10.82
C HIS A 20 -7.95 2.87 -9.92
N SER A 21 -6.62 2.81 -10.00
CA SER A 21 -5.81 1.93 -9.16
C SER A 21 -4.39 2.50 -8.96
N ALA A 22 -3.59 1.82 -8.16
CA ALA A 22 -2.17 2.07 -7.96
C ALA A 22 -1.46 0.74 -7.66
N LEU A 23 -0.24 0.58 -8.14
CA LEU A 23 0.63 -0.53 -7.73
C LEU A 23 1.48 -0.05 -6.56
N ILE A 24 1.42 -0.74 -5.42
CA ILE A 24 2.26 -0.46 -4.26
C ILE A 24 3.44 -1.41 -4.28
N MET A 25 4.62 -0.88 -4.56
CA MET A 25 5.84 -1.66 -4.75
C MET A 25 6.64 -1.72 -3.44
N THR A 26 6.86 -2.95 -2.98
CA THR A 26 7.69 -3.25 -1.82
C THR A 26 8.86 -4.13 -2.24
N SER A 27 9.97 -4.02 -1.53
CA SER A 27 11.08 -4.93 -1.73
C SER A 27 11.78 -5.29 -0.45
N ASP A 28 11.94 -6.58 -0.18
CA ASP A 28 12.62 -7.06 1.02
C ASP A 28 14.09 -7.35 0.67
N ASP A 29 15.00 -6.81 1.47
CA ASP A 29 16.45 -6.91 1.26
C ASP A 29 16.93 -8.36 1.18
N ASP A 30 16.55 -9.20 2.15
CA ASP A 30 16.93 -10.62 2.24
C ASP A 30 18.41 -10.89 1.95
N TRP A 31 19.26 -10.04 2.53
CA TRP A 31 20.72 -10.09 2.43
C TRP A 31 21.25 -10.02 0.99
N SER A 32 20.51 -9.32 0.13
CA SER A 32 20.86 -9.12 -1.29
C SER A 32 22.17 -8.34 -1.43
N THR A 33 22.94 -8.63 -2.48
CA THR A 33 24.14 -7.86 -2.80
C THR A 33 23.79 -6.49 -3.37
N ILE A 34 24.74 -5.55 -3.31
CA ILE A 34 24.56 -4.19 -3.87
C ILE A 34 24.23 -4.26 -5.37
N GLU A 35 24.85 -5.18 -6.12
CA GLU A 35 24.59 -5.37 -7.55
C GLU A 35 23.14 -5.82 -7.81
N GLN A 36 22.57 -6.64 -6.93
CA GLN A 36 21.20 -7.10 -7.02
C GLN A 36 20.21 -5.97 -6.73
N PHE A 37 20.51 -5.13 -5.72
CA PHE A 37 19.77 -3.88 -5.50
C PHE A 37 19.80 -2.98 -6.73
N GLU A 38 20.98 -2.71 -7.29
CA GLU A 38 21.12 -1.84 -8.47
C GLU A 38 20.41 -2.40 -9.71
N ALA A 39 20.33 -3.72 -9.88
CA ALA A 39 19.56 -4.35 -10.96
C ALA A 39 18.05 -4.03 -10.84
N LEU A 40 17.48 -4.20 -9.65
CA LEU A 40 16.07 -3.89 -9.39
C LEU A 40 15.80 -2.38 -9.52
N LEU A 41 16.68 -1.55 -8.96
CA LEU A 41 16.60 -0.09 -9.04
C LEU A 41 16.66 0.41 -10.50
N ALA A 42 17.52 -0.18 -11.33
CA ALA A 42 17.57 0.14 -12.75
C ALA A 42 16.22 -0.10 -13.45
N GLY A 43 15.55 -1.21 -13.14
CA GLY A 43 14.21 -1.52 -13.65
C GLY A 43 13.14 -0.52 -13.19
N LEU A 44 13.21 -0.06 -11.93
CA LEU A 44 12.32 0.97 -11.39
C LEU A 44 12.57 2.36 -12.03
N ARG A 45 13.84 2.76 -12.20
CA ARG A 45 14.24 4.04 -12.82
C ARG A 45 13.71 4.18 -14.24
N GLN A 46 13.77 3.12 -15.05
CA GLN A 46 13.21 3.09 -16.41
C GLN A 46 11.71 3.42 -16.45
N ARG A 47 11.02 3.21 -15.32
CA ARG A 47 9.57 3.32 -15.17
C ARG A 47 9.14 4.49 -14.31
N GLN A 48 10.08 5.30 -13.83
CA GLN A 48 9.84 6.38 -12.86
C GLN A 48 9.05 5.88 -11.63
N ALA A 49 9.31 4.64 -11.24
CA ALA A 49 8.61 3.94 -10.19
C ALA A 49 9.34 4.11 -8.85
N THR A 50 8.59 4.13 -7.76
CA THR A 50 9.15 4.20 -6.40
C THR A 50 8.85 2.93 -5.62
N CYS A 51 9.68 2.64 -4.63
CA CYS A 51 9.65 1.41 -3.83
C CYS A 51 10.04 1.74 -2.39
N THR A 52 9.49 1.01 -1.42
CA THR A 52 10.08 0.94 -0.08
C THR A 52 10.89 -0.34 0.03
N PHE A 53 12.20 -0.20 0.31
CA PHE A 53 13.07 -1.32 0.63
C PHE A 53 13.03 -1.58 2.13
N TYR A 54 12.63 -2.79 2.53
CA TYR A 54 12.66 -3.25 3.91
C TYR A 54 14.02 -3.89 4.18
N VAL A 55 14.78 -3.26 5.08
CA VAL A 55 16.19 -3.54 5.34
C VAL A 55 16.35 -4.52 6.49
N VAL A 56 17.02 -5.65 6.24
CA VAL A 56 17.32 -6.68 7.24
C VAL A 56 18.48 -6.26 8.14
N PRO A 57 18.63 -6.91 9.31
CA PRO A 57 19.88 -6.89 10.05
C PRO A 57 21.04 -7.40 9.18
N GLU A 58 22.22 -6.80 9.35
CA GLU A 58 23.42 -7.17 8.59
C GLU A 58 23.25 -7.02 7.08
N THR A 59 22.43 -6.04 6.70
CA THR A 59 22.31 -5.60 5.31
C THR A 59 23.66 -5.25 4.70
N LYS A 60 23.79 -5.46 3.39
CA LYS A 60 24.97 -5.06 2.61
C LYS A 60 24.91 -3.60 2.13
N ILE A 61 23.79 -2.90 2.35
CA ILE A 61 23.62 -1.50 1.97
C ILE A 61 23.91 -0.57 3.16
N ASN A 62 24.42 0.64 2.88
CA ASN A 62 24.76 1.62 3.89
C ASN A 62 23.98 2.93 3.70
N CYS A 63 24.12 3.86 4.64
CA CYS A 63 23.39 5.14 4.61
C CYS A 63 23.67 6.00 3.37
N ASP A 64 24.86 5.92 2.79
CA ASP A 64 25.21 6.67 1.58
C ASP A 64 24.49 6.11 0.35
N LEU A 65 24.37 4.79 0.24
CA LEU A 65 23.58 4.13 -0.79
C LEU A 65 22.10 4.47 -0.64
N MET A 66 21.56 4.36 0.58
CA MET A 66 20.17 4.74 0.87
C MET A 66 19.89 6.18 0.46
N LYS A 67 20.77 7.12 0.84
CA LYS A 67 20.64 8.53 0.48
C LYS A 67 20.62 8.74 -1.03
N ARG A 68 21.50 8.06 -1.77
CA ARG A 68 21.53 8.14 -3.24
C ARG A 68 20.23 7.63 -3.85
N TRP A 69 19.71 6.51 -3.38
CA TRP A 69 18.48 5.92 -3.90
C TRP A 69 17.22 6.68 -3.44
N GLU A 70 17.29 7.44 -2.35
CA GLU A 70 16.27 8.40 -1.94
C GLU A 70 16.14 9.58 -2.93
N GLU A 71 17.22 9.94 -3.65
CA GLU A 71 17.16 10.96 -4.72
C GLU A 71 16.28 10.50 -5.90
N ASP A 72 16.19 9.18 -6.13
CA ASP A 72 15.26 8.56 -7.09
C ASP A 72 13.82 8.45 -6.52
N GLY A 73 13.62 8.81 -5.26
CA GLY A 73 12.32 8.81 -4.58
C GLY A 73 11.95 7.50 -3.87
N HIS A 74 12.89 6.55 -3.76
CA HIS A 74 12.72 5.34 -2.95
C HIS A 74 12.76 5.66 -1.45
N THR A 75 12.20 4.77 -0.63
CA THR A 75 12.28 4.86 0.83
C THR A 75 12.87 3.59 1.44
N PHE A 76 13.37 3.70 2.66
CA PHE A 76 13.97 2.59 3.40
C PHE A 76 13.29 2.46 4.75
N SER A 77 12.89 1.25 5.08
CA SER A 77 12.33 0.92 6.38
C SER A 77 12.88 -0.43 6.86
N VAL A 78 12.33 -0.99 7.93
CA VAL A 78 12.88 -2.19 8.58
C VAL A 78 12.24 -3.48 8.07
N HIS A 79 13.07 -4.51 7.87
CA HIS A 79 12.66 -5.90 7.66
C HIS A 79 13.03 -6.75 8.89
N PRO A 80 12.20 -6.78 9.96
CA PRO A 80 12.57 -7.52 11.17
C PRO A 80 12.78 -9.00 10.89
N ALA A 81 13.96 -9.50 11.27
CA ALA A 81 14.32 -10.90 11.23
C ALA A 81 14.75 -11.38 12.61
N LEU A 82 14.58 -12.67 12.90
CA LEU A 82 15.11 -13.25 14.12
C LEU A 82 16.63 -13.30 14.05
N GLU A 83 17.32 -13.21 15.19
CA GLU A 83 18.77 -13.42 15.23
C GLU A 83 19.15 -14.81 14.70
N ALA A 84 18.28 -15.80 14.90
CA ALA A 84 18.43 -17.13 14.33
C ALA A 84 18.49 -17.09 12.78
N ASP A 85 17.59 -16.33 12.15
CA ASP A 85 17.57 -16.20 10.68
C ASP A 85 18.91 -15.62 10.15
N VAL A 86 19.66 -14.90 10.99
CA VAL A 86 20.98 -14.31 10.66
C VAL A 86 22.15 -15.21 11.09
N LYS A 87 22.09 -15.86 12.26
CA LYS A 87 23.28 -16.42 12.96
C LYS A 87 23.16 -17.85 13.47
N ARG A 88 21.96 -18.41 13.70
CA ARG A 88 21.78 -19.63 14.51
C ARG A 88 20.56 -20.46 14.11
N GLU A 89 20.57 -21.75 14.40
CA GLU A 89 19.34 -22.54 14.35
C GLU A 89 18.32 -22.01 15.38
N LEU A 90 17.06 -21.81 14.97
CA LEU A 90 15.99 -21.34 15.85
C LEU A 90 15.88 -22.22 17.09
N ALA A 91 15.86 -21.62 18.29
CA ALA A 91 15.43 -22.31 19.50
C ALA A 91 13.97 -22.73 19.30
N LYS A 92 13.73 -24.04 19.19
CA LYS A 92 12.40 -24.61 18.85
C LYS A 92 11.40 -24.54 20.02
N ASP A 93 11.90 -24.18 21.21
CA ASP A 93 11.21 -24.39 22.48
C ASP A 93 10.74 -23.07 23.12
N GLU A 94 11.21 -21.93 22.60
CA GLU A 94 10.84 -20.62 23.12
C GLU A 94 9.51 -20.14 22.50
N PRO A 95 8.61 -19.52 23.28
CA PRO A 95 7.31 -19.09 22.75
C PRO A 95 7.47 -18.08 21.61
N GLN A 96 6.80 -18.31 20.47
CA GLN A 96 6.78 -17.37 19.35
C GLN A 96 6.34 -15.95 19.77
N SER A 97 5.50 -15.85 20.80
CA SER A 97 5.07 -14.55 21.34
C SER A 97 6.22 -13.72 21.90
N ALA A 98 7.17 -14.35 22.59
CA ALA A 98 8.36 -13.68 23.08
C ALA A 98 9.31 -13.35 21.92
N GLN A 99 9.53 -14.30 21.01
CA GLN A 99 10.45 -14.14 19.88
C GLN A 99 10.02 -13.03 18.93
N VAL A 100 8.75 -13.03 18.48
CA VAL A 100 8.25 -12.02 17.53
C VAL A 100 8.19 -10.64 18.21
N ALA A 101 7.74 -10.54 19.47
CA ALA A 101 7.72 -9.27 20.18
C ALA A 101 9.12 -8.66 20.34
N ALA A 102 10.10 -9.47 20.77
CA ALA A 102 11.49 -9.04 20.90
C ALA A 102 12.10 -8.71 19.53
N MET A 103 11.81 -9.51 18.49
CA MET A 103 12.23 -9.27 17.12
C MET A 103 11.78 -7.88 16.65
N LEU A 104 10.49 -7.56 16.79
CA LEU A 104 9.96 -6.26 16.36
C LEU A 104 10.66 -5.10 17.05
N ARG A 105 10.76 -5.12 18.39
CA ARG A 105 11.40 -4.05 19.17
C ARG A 105 12.88 -3.88 18.79
N ASN A 106 13.64 -4.97 18.85
CA ASN A 106 15.08 -4.95 18.62
C ASN A 106 15.41 -4.48 17.19
N ASN A 107 14.66 -4.95 16.19
CA ASN A 107 14.94 -4.60 14.80
C ASN A 107 14.55 -3.15 14.48
N VAL A 108 13.41 -2.65 14.99
CA VAL A 108 13.01 -1.25 14.79
C VAL A 108 13.99 -0.29 15.47
N GLU A 109 14.40 -0.60 16.70
CA GLU A 109 15.39 0.18 17.44
C GLU A 109 16.77 0.15 16.76
N ARG A 110 17.22 -1.02 16.29
CA ARG A 110 18.45 -1.17 15.51
C ARG A 110 18.41 -0.34 14.24
N HIS A 111 17.34 -0.45 13.44
CA HIS A 111 17.20 0.30 12.19
C HIS A 111 17.32 1.81 12.42
N ARG A 112 16.70 2.32 13.49
CA ARG A 112 16.82 3.72 13.91
C ARG A 112 18.25 4.10 14.28
N ALA A 113 18.93 3.25 15.06
CA ALA A 113 20.28 3.50 15.51
C ALA A 113 21.31 3.45 14.38
N GLU A 114 21.20 2.48 13.48
CA GLU A 114 22.17 2.24 12.39
C GLU A 114 21.95 3.15 11.19
N HIS A 115 20.69 3.47 10.87
CA HIS A 115 20.36 4.21 9.65
C HIS A 115 19.79 5.61 9.90
N GLY A 116 19.52 5.99 11.15
CA GLY A 116 18.98 7.33 11.48
C GLY A 116 17.61 7.61 10.87
N ARG A 117 16.84 6.57 10.52
CA ARG A 117 15.55 6.66 9.82
C ARG A 117 14.41 6.10 10.68
N PRO A 118 13.22 6.72 10.67
CA PRO A 118 12.04 6.15 11.33
C PRO A 118 11.46 5.01 10.49
N ALA A 119 11.08 3.91 11.12
CA ALA A 119 10.27 2.87 10.49
C ALA A 119 8.80 3.29 10.46
N GLN A 120 8.32 3.89 9.36
CA GLN A 120 6.89 4.24 9.20
C GLN A 120 6.05 3.08 8.68
N THR A 121 6.63 2.29 7.77
CA THR A 121 6.02 1.07 7.24
C THR A 121 6.87 -0.15 7.62
N ILE A 122 6.32 -1.36 7.60
CA ILE A 122 7.10 -2.55 7.95
C ILE A 122 6.65 -3.78 7.17
N ARG A 123 7.61 -4.65 6.86
CA ARG A 123 7.36 -6.06 6.56
C ARG A 123 8.32 -6.91 7.36
N GLN A 124 7.84 -7.99 7.93
CA GLN A 124 8.60 -8.95 8.73
C GLN A 124 9.14 -10.05 7.83
N HIS A 125 10.36 -10.49 8.09
CA HIS A 125 10.93 -11.65 7.41
C HIS A 125 10.09 -12.91 7.68
N ALA A 126 9.89 -13.72 6.65
CA ALA A 126 8.98 -14.86 6.65
C ALA A 126 7.54 -14.54 7.08
N VAL A 127 7.14 -13.26 7.06
CA VAL A 127 5.79 -12.80 7.40
C VAL A 127 5.36 -13.29 8.78
N ARG A 128 6.29 -13.29 9.74
CA ARG A 128 6.01 -13.78 11.10
C ARG A 128 4.83 -13.01 11.71
N TRP A 129 3.91 -13.75 12.33
CA TRP A 129 2.65 -13.22 12.83
C TRP A 129 2.54 -13.43 14.34
N LEU A 130 2.03 -12.43 15.07
CA LEU A 130 1.86 -12.50 16.52
C LEU A 130 0.45 -12.08 16.93
N GLY A 131 -0.29 -13.08 17.41
CA GLY A 131 -1.59 -12.90 18.04
C GLY A 131 -2.68 -12.42 17.07
N TYR A 132 -3.73 -11.82 17.63
CA TYR A 132 -4.77 -11.15 16.84
C TYR A 132 -4.35 -9.73 16.47
N VAL A 133 -3.98 -8.92 17.46
CA VAL A 133 -3.58 -7.51 17.30
C VAL A 133 -2.31 -7.15 18.09
N GLU A 134 -1.71 -8.12 18.76
CA GLU A 134 -0.54 -7.93 19.62
C GLU A 134 0.66 -7.38 18.84
N ALA A 135 0.93 -7.90 17.64
CA ALA A 135 1.93 -7.32 16.74
C ALA A 135 1.61 -5.85 16.42
N ALA A 136 0.36 -5.55 16.05
CA ALA A 136 -0.07 -4.21 15.67
C ALA A 136 0.07 -3.20 16.82
N ARG A 137 -0.23 -3.61 18.07
CA ARG A 137 -0.01 -2.76 19.25
C ARG A 137 1.47 -2.44 19.44
N ILE A 138 2.35 -3.45 19.36
CA ILE A 138 3.81 -3.25 19.47
C ILE A 138 4.31 -2.31 18.37
N LEU A 139 3.85 -2.51 17.14
CA LEU A 139 4.21 -1.66 16.00
C LEU A 139 3.75 -0.21 16.22
N ALA A 140 2.52 0.00 16.66
CA ALA A 140 2.01 1.34 16.98
C ALA A 140 2.80 2.01 18.12
N ASP A 141 3.13 1.29 19.20
CA ASP A 141 3.97 1.79 20.30
C ASP A 141 5.37 2.19 19.81
N LEU A 142 5.88 1.47 18.82
CA LEU A 142 7.14 1.77 18.17
C LEU A 142 7.02 2.88 17.12
N GLY A 143 5.83 3.43 16.85
CA GLY A 143 5.61 4.50 15.86
C GLY A 143 5.50 4.02 14.40
N VAL A 144 5.35 2.70 14.18
CA VAL A 144 5.09 2.11 12.86
C VAL A 144 3.60 2.25 12.53
N ALA A 145 3.32 2.82 11.37
CA ALA A 145 1.99 3.25 10.98
C ALA A 145 1.30 2.32 9.98
N MET A 146 2.04 1.46 9.29
CA MET A 146 1.48 0.50 8.33
C MET A 146 2.32 -0.78 8.28
N GLU A 147 1.66 -1.92 8.32
CA GLU A 147 2.26 -3.25 8.17
C GLU A 147 1.77 -3.91 6.88
N LEU A 148 2.67 -4.66 6.22
CA LEU A 148 2.45 -5.26 4.90
C LEU A 148 2.60 -6.79 4.90
N ASN A 149 2.33 -7.44 6.04
CA ASN A 149 2.47 -8.88 6.27
C ASN A 149 1.21 -9.67 5.92
N TYR A 150 0.08 -9.04 5.62
CA TYR A 150 -1.13 -9.80 5.34
C TYR A 150 -1.18 -10.30 3.89
N ILE A 151 -0.79 -11.55 3.68
CA ILE A 151 -0.65 -12.20 2.36
C ILE A 151 -1.29 -13.60 2.33
N SER A 152 -1.79 -13.99 1.16
CA SER A 152 -2.25 -15.36 0.88
C SER A 152 -1.14 -16.17 0.22
N VAL A 153 -0.98 -17.43 0.62
CA VAL A 153 0.00 -18.35 0.05
C VAL A 153 -0.62 -19.72 -0.24
N HIS A 154 0.06 -20.55 -1.05
CA HIS A 154 -0.43 -21.91 -1.33
C HIS A 154 -0.65 -22.70 -0.03
N PRO A 155 -1.77 -23.46 0.10
CA PRO A 155 -2.74 -23.84 -0.95
C PRO A 155 -3.93 -22.89 -1.11
N PHE A 156 -3.95 -21.75 -0.42
CA PHE A 156 -5.04 -20.77 -0.56
C PHE A 156 -4.90 -20.01 -1.88
N SER A 157 -6.02 -19.57 -2.46
CA SER A 157 -5.99 -18.81 -3.71
C SER A 157 -5.40 -17.41 -3.51
N LEU A 158 -4.80 -16.86 -4.57
CA LEU A 158 -4.46 -15.43 -4.62
C LEU A 158 -5.73 -14.59 -4.60
N GLY A 159 -5.68 -13.44 -3.93
CA GLY A 159 -6.78 -12.49 -3.93
C GLY A 159 -6.74 -11.48 -2.81
N TYR A 160 -7.83 -10.72 -2.71
CA TYR A 160 -8.01 -9.66 -1.71
C TYR A 160 -8.41 -10.26 -0.36
N MET A 161 -7.41 -10.60 0.46
CA MET A 161 -7.60 -11.17 1.80
C MET A 161 -8.40 -10.26 2.75
N ALA A 162 -8.43 -8.96 2.47
CA ALA A 162 -9.11 -7.93 3.27
C ALA A 162 -10.29 -7.28 2.52
N GLY A 163 -10.81 -7.92 1.46
CA GLY A 163 -11.99 -7.49 0.70
C GLY A 163 -11.82 -6.27 -0.21
N SER A 164 -10.98 -5.28 0.14
CA SER A 164 -10.87 -4.01 -0.61
C SER A 164 -9.46 -3.66 -1.09
N GLY A 165 -8.45 -4.47 -0.78
CA GLY A 165 -7.04 -4.18 -1.11
C GLY A 165 -6.45 -2.92 -0.48
N ARG A 166 -7.26 -2.09 0.16
CA ARG A 166 -6.89 -0.83 0.79
C ARG A 166 -6.38 -1.06 2.22
N PRO A 167 -5.63 -0.08 2.76
CA PRO A 167 -5.26 -0.10 4.17
C PRO A 167 -6.49 -0.12 5.07
N LEU A 168 -6.53 -1.08 6.00
CA LEU A 168 -7.52 -1.16 7.07
C LEU A 168 -6.87 -0.83 8.41
N ARG A 169 -7.60 -0.23 9.35
CA ARG A 169 -7.09 -0.10 10.72
C ARG A 169 -7.30 -1.40 11.47
N PHE A 170 -6.36 -1.76 12.33
CA PHE A 170 -6.59 -2.80 13.32
C PHE A 170 -7.63 -2.33 14.35
N VAL A 171 -8.50 -3.25 14.72
CA VAL A 171 -9.54 -3.06 15.74
C VAL A 171 -9.30 -4.10 16.81
N ASP A 172 -9.22 -3.65 18.04
CA ASP A 172 -9.05 -4.52 19.19
C ASP A 172 -10.34 -5.22 19.59
N THR A 173 -10.25 -6.20 20.47
CA THR A 173 -11.40 -6.98 20.97
C THR A 173 -12.43 -6.14 21.75
N ASP A 174 -12.03 -4.97 22.25
CA ASP A 174 -12.92 -3.99 22.89
C ASP A 174 -13.45 -2.91 21.92
N GLY A 175 -13.09 -3.00 20.63
CA GLY A 175 -13.45 -2.03 19.61
C GLY A 175 -12.50 -0.83 19.48
N ALA A 176 -11.44 -0.76 20.28
CA ALA A 176 -10.45 0.31 20.15
C ALA A 176 -9.70 0.23 18.82
N LEU A 177 -9.51 1.38 18.18
CA LEU A 177 -8.69 1.47 16.98
C LEU A 177 -7.21 1.56 17.36
N ILE A 178 -6.38 0.72 16.75
CA ILE A 178 -4.92 0.82 16.87
C ILE A 178 -4.41 1.72 15.74
N ASP A 179 -3.49 2.64 16.03
CA ASP A 179 -2.89 3.53 15.02
C ASP A 179 -1.82 2.82 14.18
N CYS A 180 -2.21 1.70 13.58
CA CYS A 180 -1.44 0.97 12.61
C CYS A 180 -2.40 0.45 11.53
N TYR A 181 -2.05 0.65 10.27
CA TYR A 181 -2.80 0.12 9.15
C TYR A 181 -2.28 -1.26 8.75
N GLN A 182 -3.18 -2.19 8.45
CA GLN A 182 -2.90 -3.40 7.69
C GLN A 182 -3.10 -3.12 6.20
N GLN A 183 -2.03 -3.17 5.41
CA GLN A 183 -2.09 -3.14 3.96
C GLN A 183 -1.89 -4.57 3.44
N PRO A 184 -2.90 -5.22 2.84
CA PRO A 184 -2.72 -6.55 2.26
C PRO A 184 -1.69 -6.52 1.13
N THR A 185 -0.83 -7.54 1.09
CA THR A 185 0.07 -7.85 -0.01
C THR A 185 -0.57 -8.93 -0.87
N MET A 186 -0.82 -8.64 -2.15
CA MET A 186 -1.58 -9.52 -3.04
C MET A 186 -0.76 -10.73 -3.45
N TRP A 187 0.54 -10.52 -3.65
CA TRP A 187 1.49 -11.60 -3.93
C TRP A 187 2.94 -11.13 -3.75
N THR A 188 3.83 -12.11 -3.63
CA THR A 188 5.28 -11.97 -3.80
C THR A 188 5.73 -12.99 -4.85
N GLU A 189 6.74 -12.65 -5.63
CA GLU A 189 7.29 -13.52 -6.68
C GLU A 189 7.65 -14.91 -6.17
N GLU A 190 8.12 -15.03 -4.93
CA GLU A 190 8.47 -16.33 -4.35
C GLU A 190 7.24 -17.22 -4.11
N VAL A 191 6.08 -16.63 -3.81
CA VAL A 191 4.79 -17.32 -3.67
C VAL A 191 4.27 -17.74 -5.05
N LEU A 192 4.55 -16.97 -6.11
CA LEU A 192 4.03 -17.29 -7.44
C LEU A 192 4.88 -18.35 -8.15
N ILE A 193 6.20 -18.13 -8.21
CA ILE A 193 7.06 -18.81 -9.20
C ILE A 193 8.29 -19.50 -8.60
N HIS A 194 8.55 -19.40 -7.28
CA HIS A 194 9.73 -20.08 -6.71
C HIS A 194 9.56 -21.61 -6.82
N PRO A 195 10.54 -22.35 -7.36
CA PRO A 195 10.35 -23.75 -7.72
C PRO A 195 10.28 -24.70 -6.51
N ARG A 196 10.84 -24.29 -5.37
CA ARG A 196 11.08 -25.19 -4.22
C ARG A 196 10.31 -24.84 -2.96
N PHE A 197 9.78 -23.62 -2.84
CA PHE A 197 9.09 -23.24 -1.61
C PHE A 197 7.74 -23.95 -1.49
N VAL A 198 7.44 -24.42 -0.28
CA VAL A 198 6.21 -25.17 0.01
C VAL A 198 4.96 -24.30 -0.17
N PHE A 199 5.10 -23.01 0.12
CA PHE A 199 4.07 -21.99 0.00
C PHE A 199 3.97 -21.38 -1.41
N SER A 200 4.83 -21.83 -2.35
CA SER A 200 4.80 -21.39 -3.75
C SER A 200 3.82 -22.22 -4.58
N PHE A 201 3.06 -21.53 -5.45
CA PHE A 201 2.22 -22.14 -6.48
C PHE A 201 3.03 -22.82 -7.59
N LYS A 202 4.32 -22.49 -7.74
CA LYS A 202 5.23 -23.04 -8.77
C LYS A 202 4.70 -22.80 -10.19
N TRP A 203 4.09 -21.65 -10.42
CA TRP A 203 3.63 -21.26 -11.74
C TRP A 203 4.80 -20.93 -12.66
N THR A 204 4.55 -21.04 -13.97
CA THR A 204 5.41 -20.39 -14.96
C THR A 204 5.23 -18.87 -14.87
N VAL A 205 6.23 -18.12 -15.34
CA VAL A 205 6.12 -16.66 -15.48
C VAL A 205 4.90 -16.28 -16.33
N GLU A 206 4.66 -16.99 -17.44
CA GLU A 206 3.51 -16.75 -18.30
C GLU A 206 2.18 -16.87 -17.56
N ARG A 207 2.02 -17.96 -16.78
CA ARG A 207 0.81 -18.18 -15.98
C ARG A 207 0.65 -17.10 -14.90
N ALA A 208 1.73 -16.71 -14.24
CA ALA A 208 1.71 -15.65 -13.24
C ALA A 208 1.30 -14.31 -13.85
N LEU A 209 1.84 -13.95 -15.02
CA LEU A 209 1.48 -12.71 -15.72
C LEU A 209 0.02 -12.70 -16.20
N GLN A 210 -0.55 -13.83 -16.61
CA GLN A 210 -1.98 -13.94 -16.92
C GLN A 210 -2.87 -13.64 -15.70
N GLU A 211 -2.45 -14.10 -14.51
CA GLU A 211 -3.18 -13.81 -13.27
C GLU A 211 -3.00 -12.35 -12.84
N VAL A 212 -1.82 -11.77 -13.05
CA VAL A 212 -1.59 -10.32 -12.87
C VAL A 212 -2.49 -9.51 -13.82
N ASP A 213 -2.60 -9.89 -15.09
CA ASP A 213 -3.49 -9.24 -16.07
C ASP A 213 -4.94 -9.25 -15.61
N ARG A 214 -5.41 -10.38 -15.06
CA ARG A 214 -6.75 -10.45 -14.45
C ARG A 214 -6.89 -9.48 -13.29
N MET A 215 -5.93 -9.48 -12.35
CA MET A 215 -5.97 -8.61 -11.17
C MET A 215 -5.95 -7.13 -11.53
N VAL A 216 -5.08 -6.72 -12.47
CA VAL A 216 -4.98 -5.33 -12.95
C VAL A 216 -6.31 -4.87 -13.57
N ARG A 217 -6.92 -5.71 -14.42
CA ARG A 217 -8.23 -5.40 -15.02
C ARG A 217 -9.33 -5.28 -13.97
N GLU A 218 -9.42 -6.21 -13.03
CA GLU A 218 -10.42 -6.17 -11.96
C GLU A 218 -10.22 -4.94 -11.05
N ALA A 219 -8.97 -4.64 -10.71
CA ALA A 219 -8.59 -3.48 -9.90
C ALA A 219 -8.93 -2.15 -10.58
N THR A 220 -8.80 -2.04 -11.91
CA THR A 220 -9.00 -0.77 -12.62
C THR A 220 -10.40 -0.56 -13.18
N ALA A 221 -11.13 -1.64 -13.46
CA ALA A 221 -12.45 -1.57 -14.11
C ALA A 221 -13.62 -1.90 -13.18
N THR A 222 -13.39 -2.59 -12.07
CA THR A 222 -14.50 -3.12 -11.24
C THR A 222 -14.40 -2.65 -9.80
N PHE A 223 -13.26 -2.87 -9.16
CA PHE A 223 -13.14 -2.68 -7.71
C PHE A 223 -12.44 -1.39 -7.31
N TYR A 224 -11.66 -0.79 -8.21
CA TYR A 224 -10.88 0.43 -7.96
C TYR A 224 -9.93 0.30 -6.77
N THR A 225 -9.26 -0.85 -6.64
CA THR A 225 -8.43 -1.23 -5.48
C THR A 225 -6.96 -1.12 -5.81
N PRO A 226 -6.08 -0.75 -4.87
CA PRO A 226 -4.64 -0.83 -5.12
C PRO A 226 -4.19 -2.29 -5.15
N ILE A 227 -3.06 -2.56 -5.80
CA ILE A 227 -2.41 -3.88 -5.81
C ILE A 227 -1.05 -3.71 -5.14
N THR A 228 -0.82 -4.40 -4.03
CA THR A 228 0.49 -4.39 -3.35
C THR A 228 1.24 -5.66 -3.70
N ILE A 229 2.49 -5.53 -4.14
CA ILE A 229 3.36 -6.66 -4.49
C ILE A 229 4.69 -6.56 -3.76
N ASN A 230 5.34 -7.70 -3.56
CA ASN A 230 6.72 -7.76 -3.09
C ASN A 230 7.68 -8.37 -4.12
N SER A 231 8.93 -7.92 -4.06
CA SER A 231 10.08 -8.48 -4.77
C SER A 231 11.33 -8.47 -3.91
N HIS A 232 12.19 -9.45 -4.02
CA HIS A 232 13.52 -9.42 -3.41
C HIS A 232 14.56 -9.04 -4.49
N PRO A 233 15.57 -8.21 -4.20
CA PRO A 233 16.60 -7.89 -5.19
C PRO A 233 17.34 -9.14 -5.68
N VAL A 234 17.65 -10.08 -4.77
CA VAL A 234 18.23 -11.39 -5.12
C VAL A 234 17.34 -12.18 -6.07
N SER A 235 16.04 -12.27 -5.81
CA SER A 235 15.08 -12.98 -6.68
C SER A 235 14.97 -12.30 -8.04
N PHE A 236 14.90 -10.97 -8.06
CA PHE A 236 14.83 -10.16 -9.27
C PHE A 236 16.03 -10.43 -10.17
N ALA A 237 17.24 -10.41 -9.60
CA ALA A 237 18.47 -10.65 -10.32
C ALA A 237 18.69 -12.10 -10.76
N THR A 238 17.91 -13.06 -10.25
CA THR A 238 18.16 -14.50 -10.47
C THR A 238 17.07 -15.21 -11.28
N TYR A 239 15.79 -14.96 -11.01
CA TYR A 239 14.71 -15.68 -11.69
C TYR A 239 13.43 -14.87 -11.89
N SER A 240 13.19 -13.79 -11.16
CA SER A 240 11.88 -13.14 -11.13
C SER A 240 11.77 -11.85 -11.95
N SER A 241 12.86 -11.32 -12.51
CA SER A 241 12.79 -10.08 -13.30
C SER A 241 11.73 -10.10 -14.41
N PRO A 242 11.53 -11.20 -15.19
CA PRO A 242 10.49 -11.18 -16.23
C PRO A 242 9.07 -11.05 -15.69
N LEU A 243 8.80 -11.57 -14.48
CA LEU A 243 7.51 -11.43 -13.79
C LEU A 243 7.34 -10.01 -13.23
N ILE A 244 8.36 -9.50 -12.55
CA ILE A 244 8.30 -8.20 -11.87
C ILE A 244 8.22 -7.06 -12.89
N GLU A 245 9.09 -7.06 -13.91
CA GLU A 245 9.06 -6.05 -14.98
C GLU A 245 7.77 -6.15 -15.79
N GLY A 246 7.35 -7.36 -16.14
CA GLY A 246 6.10 -7.59 -16.85
C GLY A 246 4.87 -7.14 -16.05
N THR A 247 4.93 -7.17 -14.71
CA THR A 247 3.89 -6.62 -13.83
C THR A 247 3.88 -5.09 -13.86
N TRP A 248 5.05 -4.46 -13.73
CA TRP A 248 5.16 -3.01 -13.79
C TRP A 248 4.64 -2.44 -15.11
N ASP A 249 5.00 -3.09 -16.22
CA ASP A 249 4.55 -2.66 -17.56
C ASP A 249 3.03 -2.75 -17.71
N ARG A 250 2.41 -3.81 -17.18
CA ARG A 250 0.95 -3.98 -17.16
C ARG A 250 0.27 -2.92 -16.30
N ALA A 251 0.83 -2.64 -15.12
CA ALA A 251 0.30 -1.61 -14.22
C ALA A 251 0.33 -0.23 -14.91
N LEU A 252 1.47 0.15 -15.49
CA LEU A 252 1.62 1.43 -16.19
C LEU A 252 0.72 1.52 -17.43
N ALA A 253 0.62 0.45 -18.22
CA ALA A 253 -0.29 0.40 -19.37
C ALA A 253 -1.77 0.56 -18.97
N ALA A 254 -2.12 0.16 -17.74
CA ALA A 254 -3.45 0.36 -17.16
C ALA A 254 -3.62 1.70 -16.42
N GLY A 255 -2.65 2.61 -16.51
CA GLY A 255 -2.68 3.93 -15.86
C GLY A 255 -2.46 3.89 -14.35
N MET A 256 -1.91 2.80 -13.80
CA MET A 256 -1.61 2.66 -12.38
C MET A 256 -0.23 3.25 -12.08
N PRO A 257 -0.12 4.31 -11.26
CA PRO A 257 1.19 4.74 -10.78
C PRO A 257 1.79 3.66 -9.87
N ILE A 258 3.12 3.55 -9.89
CA ILE A 258 3.89 2.63 -9.05
C ILE A 258 4.48 3.41 -7.87
N LEU A 259 3.95 3.17 -6.68
CA LEU A 259 4.22 3.96 -5.48
C LEU A 259 4.92 3.13 -4.41
N SER A 260 5.79 3.78 -3.63
CA SER A 260 6.29 3.20 -2.38
C SER A 260 5.18 3.18 -1.29
N PRO A 261 5.18 2.18 -0.39
CA PRO A 261 4.35 2.15 0.80
C PRO A 261 4.33 3.43 1.61
N ASP A 262 5.48 4.09 1.81
CA ASP A 262 5.53 5.35 2.56
C ASP A 262 4.71 6.46 1.88
N ARG A 263 4.81 6.60 0.55
CA ARG A 263 3.98 7.55 -0.21
C ARG A 263 2.51 7.18 -0.14
N TRP A 264 2.20 5.89 -0.22
CA TRP A 264 0.83 5.39 -0.10
C TRP A 264 0.23 5.64 1.29
N LEU A 265 1.03 5.46 2.35
CA LEU A 265 0.64 5.74 3.73
C LEU A 265 0.36 7.24 3.94
N VAL A 266 1.20 8.13 3.41
CA VAL A 266 0.98 9.59 3.48
C VAL A 266 -0.37 9.95 2.87
N TRP A 267 -0.65 9.48 1.64
CA TRP A 267 -1.95 9.70 1.00
C TRP A 267 -3.11 9.11 1.81
N THR A 268 -2.95 7.87 2.29
CA THR A 268 -3.97 7.17 3.08
C THR A 268 -4.33 7.95 4.33
N ARG A 269 -3.33 8.44 5.08
CA ARG A 269 -3.53 9.24 6.28
C ARG A 269 -4.22 10.57 5.97
N ALA A 270 -3.72 11.32 5.00
CA ALA A 270 -4.27 12.62 4.63
C ALA A 270 -5.73 12.49 4.19
N ARG A 271 -6.03 11.53 3.28
CA ARG A 271 -7.37 11.26 2.80
C ARG A 271 -8.33 10.81 3.90
N ASN A 272 -7.91 9.88 4.78
CA ASN A 272 -8.77 9.37 5.85
C ASN A 272 -9.04 10.41 6.95
N ALA A 273 -8.19 11.44 7.06
CA ALA A 273 -8.39 12.56 7.97
C ALA A 273 -9.42 13.58 7.45
N VAL A 274 -9.71 13.60 6.15
CA VAL A 274 -10.70 14.49 5.56
C VAL A 274 -12.09 14.23 6.15
N ARG A 275 -12.83 15.30 6.39
CA ARG A 275 -14.24 15.25 6.79
C ARG A 275 -15.09 15.99 5.77
N ILE A 276 -16.24 15.40 5.44
CA ILE A 276 -17.27 16.01 4.60
C ILE A 276 -18.49 16.25 5.49
N GLU A 277 -18.91 17.50 5.56
CA GLU A 277 -20.17 17.93 6.16
C GLU A 277 -21.11 18.30 5.00
N TRP A 278 -22.30 17.68 4.96
CA TRP A 278 -23.30 17.88 3.91
C TRP A 278 -24.67 18.09 4.53
N ASP A 279 -25.31 19.23 4.25
CA ASP A 279 -26.61 19.62 4.81
C ASP A 279 -27.80 19.50 3.82
N GLY A 280 -27.53 19.10 2.57
CA GLY A 280 -28.54 19.03 1.52
C GLY A 280 -28.40 20.10 0.44
N ARG A 281 -27.64 21.16 0.71
CA ARG A 281 -27.33 22.24 -0.24
C ARG A 281 -25.83 22.57 -0.29
N THR A 282 -25.14 22.48 0.82
CA THR A 282 -23.75 22.91 0.94
C THR A 282 -22.86 21.76 1.40
N CYS A 283 -21.74 21.58 0.71
CA CYS A 283 -20.72 20.60 1.02
C CYS A 283 -19.50 21.31 1.58
N THR A 284 -19.21 21.12 2.87
CA THR A 284 -18.00 21.63 3.51
C THR A 284 -16.99 20.50 3.69
N ILE A 285 -15.83 20.67 3.06
CA ILE A 285 -14.70 19.75 3.11
C ILE A 285 -13.65 20.33 4.07
N HIS A 286 -13.33 19.59 5.13
CA HIS A 286 -12.25 19.94 6.05
C HIS A 286 -11.02 19.05 5.80
N THR A 287 -9.86 19.67 5.57
CA THR A 287 -8.58 19.00 5.30
C THR A 287 -7.56 19.30 6.39
N PRO A 288 -7.35 18.41 7.38
CA PRO A 288 -6.36 18.63 8.44
C PRO A 288 -4.91 18.75 7.94
N GLN A 289 -4.63 18.21 6.76
CA GLN A 289 -3.32 18.26 6.11
C GLN A 289 -3.47 18.88 4.73
N ALA A 290 -2.40 19.49 4.24
CA ALA A 290 -2.37 20.04 2.89
C ALA A 290 -2.51 18.89 1.86
N LEU A 291 -3.30 19.14 0.81
CA LEU A 291 -3.55 18.19 -0.27
C LEU A 291 -3.44 18.91 -1.61
N ALA A 292 -2.54 18.42 -2.47
CA ALA A 292 -2.40 18.97 -3.83
C ALA A 292 -3.70 18.83 -4.63
N THR A 293 -4.34 17.65 -4.51
CA THR A 293 -5.62 17.35 -5.16
C THR A 293 -6.46 16.45 -4.25
N LEU A 294 -7.77 16.69 -4.24
CA LEU A 294 -8.78 15.82 -3.65
C LEU A 294 -9.98 15.72 -4.59
N THR A 295 -10.45 14.51 -4.85
CA THR A 295 -11.66 14.28 -5.64
C THR A 295 -12.83 13.90 -4.74
N VAL A 296 -13.94 14.62 -4.89
CA VAL A 296 -15.23 14.29 -4.27
C VAL A 296 -16.18 13.81 -5.37
N LEU A 297 -16.74 12.61 -5.22
CA LEU A 297 -17.81 12.12 -6.06
C LEU A 297 -19.14 12.65 -5.54
N LEU A 298 -19.86 13.35 -6.41
CA LEU A 298 -21.21 13.82 -6.19
C LEU A 298 -22.18 12.81 -6.80
N PRO A 299 -23.25 12.45 -6.08
CA PRO A 299 -24.23 11.50 -6.58
C PRO A 299 -25.01 12.06 -7.78
N PRO A 300 -25.68 11.19 -8.57
CA PRO A 300 -26.49 11.61 -9.70
C PRO A 300 -27.47 12.74 -9.34
N GLY A 301 -27.58 13.73 -10.21
CA GLY A 301 -28.48 14.88 -10.03
C GLY A 301 -27.99 15.93 -9.03
N ILE A 302 -26.81 15.76 -8.39
CA ILE A 302 -26.17 16.82 -7.61
C ILE A 302 -25.00 17.40 -8.42
N VAL A 303 -24.99 18.72 -8.62
CA VAL A 303 -23.95 19.45 -9.35
C VAL A 303 -23.49 20.65 -8.52
N PRO A 304 -22.21 21.04 -8.59
CA PRO A 304 -21.76 22.29 -8.01
C PRO A 304 -22.29 23.49 -8.80
N ALA A 305 -22.45 24.62 -8.11
CA ALA A 305 -22.92 25.88 -8.72
C ALA A 305 -21.92 26.43 -9.76
N ASP A 306 -20.65 26.52 -9.37
CA ASP A 306 -19.64 27.31 -10.06
C ASP A 306 -18.34 26.53 -10.36
N GLU A 307 -18.32 25.21 -10.12
CA GLU A 307 -17.11 24.38 -10.27
C GLU A 307 -17.18 23.49 -11.52
N PRO A 308 -16.04 23.26 -12.22
CA PRO A 308 -15.99 22.36 -13.36
C PRO A 308 -16.29 20.91 -12.93
N ILE A 309 -17.21 20.25 -13.65
CA ILE A 309 -17.58 18.86 -13.43
C ILE A 309 -17.11 17.95 -14.56
N ARG A 310 -16.72 16.73 -14.19
CA ARG A 310 -16.54 15.62 -15.12
C ARG A 310 -17.46 14.48 -14.73
N GLN A 311 -18.22 13.96 -15.69
CA GLN A 311 -19.05 12.79 -15.49
C GLN A 311 -18.18 11.53 -15.48
N GLU A 312 -18.41 10.66 -14.51
CA GLU A 312 -17.68 9.41 -14.30
C GLU A 312 -18.68 8.27 -14.10
N SER A 313 -18.55 7.17 -14.86
CA SER A 313 -19.36 5.97 -14.64
C SER A 313 -18.58 4.97 -13.79
N LEU A 314 -18.93 4.87 -12.51
CA LEU A 314 -18.23 4.05 -11.52
C LEU A 314 -19.23 3.09 -10.87
N TRP A 315 -18.87 1.81 -10.73
CA TRP A 315 -19.78 0.78 -10.18
C TRP A 315 -21.16 0.69 -10.87
N GLY A 316 -21.23 1.05 -12.15
CA GLY A 316 -22.49 1.11 -12.91
C GLY A 316 -23.40 2.28 -12.53
N CYS A 317 -22.88 3.29 -11.82
CA CYS A 317 -23.58 4.52 -11.45
C CYS A 317 -22.85 5.74 -12.04
N ASP A 318 -23.60 6.75 -12.45
CA ASP A 318 -23.02 8.01 -12.96
C ASP A 318 -22.83 9.01 -11.82
N TYR A 319 -21.59 9.46 -11.65
CA TYR A 319 -21.23 10.50 -10.68
C TYR A 319 -20.75 11.75 -11.42
N HIS A 320 -20.87 12.90 -10.76
CA HIS A 320 -20.05 14.05 -11.10
C HIS A 320 -18.83 14.08 -10.18
N SER A 321 -17.63 14.24 -10.73
CA SER A 321 -16.42 14.43 -9.95
C SER A 321 -16.15 15.93 -9.76
N LEU A 322 -16.02 16.33 -8.50
CA LEU A 322 -15.55 17.65 -8.08
C LEU A 322 -14.07 17.52 -7.69
N LYS A 323 -13.19 18.10 -8.51
CA LYS A 323 -11.74 18.13 -8.26
C LYS A 323 -11.38 19.41 -7.52
N LEU A 324 -10.96 19.27 -6.28
CA LEU A 324 -10.42 20.35 -5.46
C LEU A 324 -8.89 20.32 -5.54
N THR A 325 -8.27 21.47 -5.79
CA THR A 325 -6.81 21.61 -5.88
C THR A 325 -6.29 22.59 -4.85
N SER A 326 -5.00 22.45 -4.50
CA SER A 326 -4.28 23.35 -3.60
C SER A 326 -5.04 23.59 -2.30
N LEU A 327 -5.30 22.51 -1.57
CA LEU A 327 -5.97 22.56 -0.27
C LEU A 327 -4.92 22.75 0.83
N ASP A 328 -5.09 23.77 1.66
CA ASP A 328 -4.19 24.09 2.75
C ASP A 328 -4.46 23.21 3.99
N ALA A 329 -3.44 23.09 4.85
CA ALA A 329 -3.59 22.39 6.12
C ALA A 329 -4.54 23.16 7.05
N GLY A 330 -5.58 22.47 7.55
CA GLY A 330 -6.65 23.05 8.36
C GLY A 330 -7.73 23.77 7.57
N GLU A 331 -7.69 23.73 6.23
CA GLU A 331 -8.67 24.40 5.38
C GLU A 331 -10.09 23.83 5.57
N ARG A 332 -11.08 24.70 5.51
CA ARG A 332 -12.51 24.37 5.39
C ARG A 332 -13.05 24.96 4.09
N ARG A 333 -13.02 24.17 3.00
CA ARG A 333 -13.54 24.59 1.69
C ARG A 333 -15.03 24.28 1.60
N THR A 334 -15.83 25.26 1.20
CA THR A 334 -17.28 25.13 1.11
C THR A 334 -17.72 25.31 -0.33
N VAL A 335 -18.52 24.37 -0.83
CA VAL A 335 -19.04 24.38 -2.20
C VAL A 335 -20.56 24.30 -2.15
N GLU A 336 -21.24 25.25 -2.80
CA GLU A 336 -22.69 25.17 -3.02
C GLU A 336 -23.01 24.14 -4.09
N LEU A 337 -23.92 23.23 -3.78
CA LEU A 337 -24.40 22.19 -4.68
C LEU A 337 -25.91 22.37 -4.91
N HIS A 338 -26.33 22.15 -6.15
CA HIS A 338 -27.72 22.18 -6.57
C HIS A 338 -28.20 20.80 -6.95
N ARG A 339 -29.48 20.55 -6.71
CA ARG A 339 -30.18 19.42 -7.31
C ARG A 339 -30.65 19.83 -8.68
N VAL A 340 -30.25 19.07 -9.70
CA VAL A 340 -30.85 19.12 -11.01
C VAL A 340 -32.08 18.23 -10.95
N ASP A 341 -33.26 18.83 -10.98
CA ASP A 341 -34.50 18.05 -11.08
C ASP A 341 -34.42 17.19 -12.34
N GLN A 342 -34.54 15.87 -12.19
CA GLN A 342 -34.68 14.95 -13.31
C GLN A 342 -36.07 15.21 -13.93
N THR A 343 -36.13 16.01 -14.98
CA THR A 343 -37.33 16.14 -15.84
C THR A 343 -37.63 14.87 -16.58
#